data_AF-A0A0Q0EU89-F1
#
_entry.id   AF-A0A0Q0EU89-F1
#
_cell.length_a   1.000
_cell.length_b   1.000
_cell.length_c   1.000
_cell.angle_alpha   90.00
_cell.angle_beta   90.00
_cell.angle_gamma   90.00
#
_symmetry.space_group_name_H-M   'P 1'
#
loop_
_entity.id
_entity.type
_entity.pdbx_description
1 polymer ?
#
loop_
_entity_poly.entity_id
_entity_poly.type
_entity_poly.pdbx_seq_one_letter_code
_entity_poly.pdbx_strand_id
1 'polypeptide(L)'
;MSTYHRRGMAFAKRIYAPRCFGVSVGFVTVAVSLYYVNTAHWAWLLALLYSLVWPHVAYQLARTSREPYQAEWRNLLFDSMMGGFWIGAMGFSAVPGVTVLAMMAMHNMAAAGPRLMLQGLCMQALGVLISLAALDPVVNLHGNMAQIYACLPVLVTYPIFIGWLSHQVTLKLWEHRNILRKVSRTDSLTGLLNHGAWKDLLDLEYASSQNAYQECVIALIDIDHFKVINDTYGHLMGDTVLQSISEALIENLRDSDLIGRCGGDEFCVILPDTSLLQAKEILERLRLAIDEMTYTLHCDLKVSLSIGIAAYSPEMPDASSWLHEADKALYLAKSTGRNRVASPQDAPPELQSLGAQA
;
A
#
# COMPACT_ATOMS: atom_id res chain seq x y z
N MET A 1 6.47 -11.88 21.72
CA MET A 1 5.25 -11.03 21.63
C MET A 1 4.73 -11.12 20.20
N SER A 2 3.55 -11.72 19.98
CA SER A 2 3.03 -11.96 18.63
C SER A 2 2.77 -10.63 17.88
N THR A 3 2.85 -10.66 16.55
CA THR A 3 2.53 -9.52 15.68
C THR A 3 1.11 -8.98 15.93
N TYR A 4 0.16 -9.87 16.20
CA TYR A 4 -1.21 -9.54 16.58
C TYR A 4 -1.28 -8.72 17.88
N HIS A 5 -0.53 -9.13 18.91
CA HIS A 5 -0.49 -8.42 20.18
C HIS A 5 0.14 -7.02 20.05
N ARG A 6 1.22 -6.87 19.24
CA ARG A 6 1.82 -5.55 18.96
C ARG A 6 0.84 -4.61 18.23
N ARG A 7 0.08 -5.13 17.25
CA ARG A 7 -0.96 -4.37 16.54
C ARG A 7 -2.07 -3.90 17.50
N GLY A 8 -2.52 -4.78 18.40
CA GLY A 8 -3.50 -4.43 19.42
C GLY A 8 -3.02 -3.34 20.38
N MET A 9 -1.75 -3.40 20.82
CA MET A 9 -1.12 -2.37 21.65
C MET A 9 -1.03 -1.01 20.93
N ALA A 10 -0.64 -1.01 19.65
CA ALA A 10 -0.61 0.20 18.85
C ALA A 10 -2.01 0.81 18.66
N PHE A 11 -3.02 -0.05 18.49
CA PHE A 11 -4.42 0.36 18.42
C PHE A 11 -4.86 1.05 19.72
N ALA A 12 -4.67 0.42 20.88
CA ALA A 12 -5.01 1.01 22.19
C ALA A 12 -4.31 2.36 22.43
N LYS A 13 -3.03 2.47 22.08
CA LYS A 13 -2.27 3.74 22.19
C LYS A 13 -2.83 4.83 21.28
N ARG A 14 -3.26 4.47 20.06
CA ARG A 14 -3.86 5.43 19.10
C ARG A 14 -5.21 5.95 19.58
N ILE A 15 -6.02 5.12 20.23
CA ILE A 15 -7.37 5.49 20.70
C ILE A 15 -7.33 6.33 21.98
N TYR A 16 -6.31 6.15 22.82
CA TYR A 16 -6.22 6.82 24.12
C TYR A 16 -6.38 8.36 24.06
N ALA A 17 -5.61 9.05 23.21
CA ALA A 17 -5.69 10.51 23.10
C ALA A 17 -7.08 11.01 22.61
N PRO A 18 -7.66 10.46 21.52
CA PRO A 18 -9.03 10.78 21.13
C PRO A 18 -10.09 10.46 22.19
N ARG A 19 -9.94 9.37 22.95
CA ARG A 19 -10.85 9.06 24.06
C ARG A 19 -10.78 10.14 25.13
N CYS A 20 -9.60 10.46 25.64
CA CYS A 20 -9.41 11.49 26.66
C CYS A 20 -9.98 12.85 26.21
N PHE A 21 -9.67 13.27 24.98
CA PHE A 21 -10.18 14.52 24.43
C PHE A 21 -11.71 14.50 24.29
N GLY A 22 -12.26 13.43 23.71
CA GLY A 22 -13.70 13.29 23.49
C GLY A 22 -14.51 13.28 24.79
N VAL A 23 -14.08 12.54 25.82
CA VAL A 23 -14.80 12.53 27.11
C VAL A 23 -14.64 13.85 27.86
N SER A 24 -13.50 14.55 27.73
CA SER A 24 -13.28 15.84 28.41
C SER A 24 -14.17 16.93 27.83
N VAL A 25 -14.21 17.06 26.50
CA VAL A 25 -15.06 18.06 25.84
C VAL A 25 -16.54 17.67 25.95
N GLY A 26 -16.86 16.37 25.82
CA GLY A 26 -18.23 15.86 26.00
C GLY A 26 -18.77 15.98 27.43
N PHE A 27 -17.90 15.95 28.44
CA PHE A 27 -18.30 16.14 29.84
C PHE A 27 -18.99 17.49 30.06
N VAL A 28 -18.56 18.56 29.39
CA VAL A 28 -19.21 19.88 29.48
C VAL A 28 -20.66 19.81 29.01
N THR A 29 -20.92 19.14 27.89
CA THR A 29 -22.27 18.93 27.35
C THR A 29 -23.15 18.13 28.32
N VAL A 30 -22.61 17.06 28.91
CA VAL A 30 -23.32 16.22 29.87
C VAL A 30 -23.59 16.99 31.17
N ALA A 31 -22.58 17.63 31.75
CA ALA A 31 -22.68 18.37 33.02
C ALA A 31 -23.73 19.48 32.95
N VAL A 32 -23.69 20.33 31.91
CA VAL A 32 -24.69 21.40 31.75
C VAL A 32 -26.09 20.81 31.63
N SER A 33 -26.25 19.70 30.91
CA SER A 33 -27.55 19.07 30.73
C SER A 33 -28.09 18.42 32.01
N LEU A 34 -27.24 17.75 32.79
CA LEU A 34 -27.62 17.17 34.10
C LEU A 34 -28.06 18.24 35.10
N TYR A 35 -27.45 19.44 35.06
CA TYR A 35 -27.83 20.56 35.93
C TYR A 35 -29.25 21.03 35.65
N TYR A 36 -29.64 21.18 34.38
CA TYR A 36 -30.97 21.65 33.99
C TYR A 36 -32.08 20.61 34.17
N VAL A 37 -31.75 19.33 34.07
CA VAL A 37 -32.71 18.22 34.29
C VAL A 37 -32.84 17.86 35.77
N ASN A 38 -31.98 18.44 36.63
CA ASN A 38 -31.92 18.15 38.07
C ASN A 38 -31.77 16.64 38.36
N THR A 39 -30.90 15.99 37.58
CA THR A 39 -30.65 14.55 37.68
C THR A 39 -30.02 14.19 39.03
N ALA A 40 -30.28 12.97 39.52
CA ALA A 40 -29.78 12.47 40.80
C ALA A 40 -28.26 12.65 40.99
N HIS A 41 -27.83 12.97 42.22
CA HIS A 41 -26.43 13.27 42.55
C HIS A 41 -25.44 12.14 42.21
N TRP A 42 -25.88 10.88 42.23
CA TRP A 42 -25.01 9.76 41.85
C TRP A 42 -24.62 9.81 40.37
N ALA A 43 -25.47 10.36 39.50
CA ALA A 43 -25.19 10.49 38.06
C ALA A 43 -24.05 11.49 37.81
N TRP A 44 -23.92 12.52 38.65
CA TRP A 44 -22.78 13.45 38.62
C TRP A 44 -21.47 12.79 38.99
N LEU A 45 -21.48 11.98 40.06
CA LEU A 45 -20.29 11.20 40.44
C LEU A 45 -19.89 10.24 39.33
N LEU A 46 -20.87 9.56 38.73
CA LEU A 46 -20.63 8.68 37.59
C LEU A 46 -20.05 9.43 36.38
N ALA A 47 -20.56 10.62 36.06
CA ALA A 47 -20.07 11.45 34.96
C ALA A 47 -18.62 11.90 35.18
N LEU A 48 -18.27 12.28 36.41
CA LEU A 48 -16.89 12.66 36.79
C LEU A 48 -15.93 11.47 36.73
N LEU A 49 -16.33 10.30 37.24
CA LEU A 49 -15.51 9.09 37.16
C LEU A 49 -15.33 8.66 35.70
N TYR A 50 -16.38 8.75 34.89
CA TYR A 50 -16.32 8.39 33.48
C TYR A 50 -15.45 9.36 32.66
N SER A 51 -15.45 10.67 32.96
CA SER A 51 -14.62 11.62 32.21
C SER A 51 -13.14 11.59 32.63
N LEU A 52 -12.87 11.43 33.93
CA LEU A 52 -11.51 11.55 34.48
C LEU A 52 -10.78 10.23 34.66
N VAL A 53 -11.49 9.13 34.97
CA VAL A 53 -10.85 7.86 35.36
C VAL A 53 -10.93 6.84 34.23
N TRP A 54 -12.09 6.73 33.59
CA TRP A 54 -12.33 5.67 32.61
C TRP A 54 -11.34 5.63 31.43
N PRO A 55 -10.92 6.74 30.80
CA PRO A 55 -9.95 6.66 29.69
C PRO A 55 -8.63 6.00 30.07
N HIS A 56 -8.16 6.24 31.29
CA HIS A 56 -6.93 5.63 31.82
C HIS A 56 -7.14 4.15 32.15
N VAL A 57 -8.28 3.82 32.76
CA VAL A 57 -8.66 2.43 33.06
C VAL A 57 -8.79 1.63 31.78
N ALA A 58 -9.53 2.13 30.78
CA ALA A 58 -9.69 1.47 29.49
C ALA A 58 -8.34 1.19 28.82
N TYR A 59 -7.43 2.18 28.80
CA TYR A 59 -6.08 1.99 28.28
C TYR A 59 -5.27 0.95 29.07
N GLN A 60 -5.37 0.94 30.39
CA GLN A 60 -4.69 -0.05 31.23
C GLN A 60 -5.27 -1.46 31.05
N LEU A 61 -6.59 -1.61 30.92
CA LEU A 61 -7.26 -2.87 30.61
C LEU A 61 -6.82 -3.42 29.25
N ALA A 62 -6.74 -2.56 28.23
CA ALA A 62 -6.24 -2.96 26.92
C ALA A 62 -4.76 -3.38 26.98
N ARG A 63 -3.92 -2.63 27.70
CA ARG A 63 -2.49 -2.90 27.82
C ARG A 63 -2.16 -4.19 28.58
N THR A 64 -2.94 -4.51 29.62
CA THR A 64 -2.71 -5.68 30.48
C THR A 64 -3.38 -6.95 29.94
N SER A 65 -4.27 -6.82 28.96
CA SER A 65 -4.94 -7.94 28.31
C SER A 65 -3.99 -8.80 27.50
N ARG A 66 -4.23 -10.12 27.48
CA ARG A 66 -3.58 -11.07 26.56
C ARG A 66 -3.88 -10.73 25.11
N GLU A 67 -5.08 -10.19 24.86
CA GLU A 67 -5.57 -9.77 23.55
C GLU A 67 -5.97 -8.28 23.59
N PRO A 68 -5.00 -7.36 23.43
CA PRO A 68 -5.24 -5.92 23.55
C PRO A 68 -6.25 -5.38 22.56
N TYR A 69 -6.29 -5.93 21.34
CA TYR A 69 -7.21 -5.49 20.29
C TYR A 69 -8.67 -5.74 20.69
N GLN A 70 -8.99 -6.95 21.16
CA GLN A 70 -10.35 -7.29 21.59
C GLN A 70 -10.74 -6.54 22.87
N ALA A 71 -9.81 -6.36 23.80
CA ALA A 71 -10.04 -5.56 25.00
C ALA A 71 -10.40 -4.12 24.65
N GLU A 72 -9.66 -3.50 23.72
CA GLU A 72 -9.96 -2.14 23.28
C GLU A 72 -11.26 -2.03 22.48
N TRP A 73 -11.58 -3.05 21.68
CA TRP A 73 -12.89 -3.14 21.01
C TRP A 73 -14.04 -3.12 22.03
N ARG A 74 -13.93 -3.91 23.10
CA ARG A 74 -14.93 -3.93 24.19
C ARG A 74 -15.02 -2.59 24.91
N ASN A 75 -13.89 -1.91 25.14
CA ASN A 75 -13.88 -0.57 25.74
C ASN A 75 -14.65 0.44 24.87
N LEU A 76 -14.47 0.40 23.54
CA LEU A 76 -15.18 1.28 22.60
C LEU A 76 -16.70 1.00 22.54
N LEU A 77 -17.09 -0.28 22.66
CA LEU A 77 -18.50 -0.65 22.79
C LEU A 77 -19.09 -0.16 24.12
N PHE A 78 -18.32 -0.22 25.20
CA PHE A 78 -18.71 0.36 26.49
C PHE A 78 -18.82 1.89 26.41
N ASP A 79 -17.88 2.57 25.75
CA ASP A 79 -17.94 4.02 25.50
C ASP A 79 -19.24 4.39 24.77
N SER A 80 -19.60 3.61 23.76
CA SER A 80 -20.84 3.78 23.00
C SER A 80 -22.08 3.57 23.88
N MET A 81 -22.09 2.52 24.70
CA MET A 81 -23.17 2.28 25.65
C MET A 81 -23.34 3.44 26.64
N MET A 82 -22.23 3.94 27.21
CA MET A 82 -22.25 5.11 28.09
C MET A 82 -22.73 6.36 27.36
N GLY A 83 -22.35 6.56 26.10
CA GLY A 83 -22.90 7.61 25.26
C GLY A 83 -24.42 7.58 25.21
N GLY A 84 -25.02 6.42 24.94
CA GLY A 84 -26.47 6.22 24.96
C GLY A 84 -27.10 6.46 26.33
N PHE A 85 -26.45 5.99 27.39
CA PHE A 85 -26.90 6.22 28.77
C PHE A 85 -26.99 7.71 29.09
N TRP A 86 -26.00 8.50 28.68
CA TRP A 86 -25.99 9.95 28.89
C TRP A 86 -27.09 10.65 28.10
N ILE A 87 -27.45 10.21 26.88
CA ILE A 87 -28.58 10.77 26.13
C ILE A 87 -29.88 10.70 26.95
N GLY A 88 -30.15 9.56 27.58
CA GLY A 88 -31.31 9.42 28.48
C GLY A 88 -31.17 10.23 29.77
N ALA A 89 -29.97 10.28 30.36
CA ALA A 89 -29.73 10.99 31.62
C ALA A 89 -29.87 12.51 31.50
N MET A 90 -29.68 13.03 30.27
CA MET A 90 -29.91 14.41 29.88
C MET A 90 -31.37 14.71 29.51
N GLY A 91 -32.31 13.80 29.79
CA GLY A 91 -33.73 14.00 29.54
C GLY A 91 -34.11 14.02 28.06
N PHE A 92 -33.33 13.37 27.18
CA PHE A 92 -33.56 13.35 25.73
C PHE A 92 -33.57 14.73 25.05
N SER A 93 -32.82 15.69 25.58
CA SER A 93 -32.60 16.98 24.91
C SER A 93 -31.99 16.77 23.52
N ALA A 94 -32.66 17.29 22.48
CA ALA A 94 -32.37 16.96 21.09
C ALA A 94 -30.93 17.31 20.68
N VAL A 95 -30.45 18.52 20.99
CA VAL A 95 -29.12 19.00 20.55
C VAL A 95 -27.96 18.26 21.27
N PRO A 96 -27.93 18.16 22.61
CA PRO A 96 -26.96 17.31 23.32
C PRO A 96 -27.02 15.85 22.90
N GLY A 97 -28.23 15.31 22.72
CA GLY A 97 -28.44 13.92 22.31
C GLY A 97 -27.81 13.62 20.95
N VAL A 98 -28.11 14.44 19.94
CA VAL A 98 -27.53 14.31 18.60
C VAL A 98 -26.02 14.55 18.60
N THR A 99 -25.53 15.46 19.45
CA THR A 99 -24.09 15.73 19.57
C THR A 99 -23.33 14.51 20.12
N VAL A 100 -23.84 13.86 21.17
CA VAL A 100 -23.25 12.63 21.71
C VAL A 100 -23.33 11.48 20.69
N LEU A 101 -24.49 11.30 20.04
CA LEU A 101 -24.69 10.29 18.99
C LEU A 101 -23.66 10.46 17.85
N ALA A 102 -23.54 11.68 17.30
CA ALA A 102 -22.63 11.98 16.22
C ALA A 102 -21.16 11.83 16.64
N MET A 103 -20.80 12.33 17.82
CA MET A 103 -19.45 12.20 18.38
C MET A 103 -19.02 10.73 18.50
N MET A 104 -19.89 9.87 19.05
CA MET A 104 -19.64 8.43 19.19
C MET A 104 -19.57 7.73 17.83
N ALA A 105 -20.45 8.07 16.88
CA ALA A 105 -20.41 7.51 15.53
C ALA A 105 -19.11 7.86 14.80
N MET A 106 -18.70 9.13 14.85
CA MET A 106 -17.41 9.59 14.28
C MET A 106 -16.22 8.90 14.95
N HIS A 107 -16.24 8.78 16.29
CA HIS A 107 -15.19 8.10 17.03
C HIS A 107 -15.02 6.64 16.58
N ASN A 108 -16.13 5.89 16.51
CA ASN A 108 -16.13 4.49 16.12
C ASN A 108 -15.72 4.30 14.66
N MET A 109 -16.18 5.18 13.76
CA MET A 109 -15.78 5.20 12.35
C MET A 109 -14.26 5.41 12.21
N ALA A 110 -13.71 6.41 12.90
CA ALA A 110 -12.29 6.71 12.84
C ALA A 110 -11.41 5.64 13.52
N ALA A 111 -11.95 4.96 14.55
CA ALA A 111 -11.25 3.91 15.28
C ALA A 111 -11.14 2.62 14.46
N ALA A 112 -12.26 2.03 14.04
CA ALA A 112 -12.26 0.70 13.41
C ALA A 112 -13.27 0.56 12.25
N GLY A 113 -13.75 1.67 11.70
CA GLY A 113 -14.59 1.69 10.50
C GLY A 113 -16.08 1.39 10.76
N PRO A 114 -16.83 1.08 9.68
CA PRO A 114 -18.29 1.05 9.73
C PRO A 114 -18.87 -0.08 10.59
N ARG A 115 -18.16 -1.21 10.72
CA ARG A 115 -18.60 -2.33 11.55
C ARG A 115 -18.70 -1.95 13.02
N LEU A 116 -17.67 -1.27 13.56
CA LEU A 116 -17.69 -0.79 14.94
C LEU A 116 -18.72 0.33 15.10
N MET A 117 -18.88 1.22 14.11
CA MET A 117 -19.90 2.27 14.15
C MET A 117 -21.30 1.67 14.31
N LEU A 118 -21.66 0.67 13.52
CA LEU A 118 -22.97 0.01 13.59
C LEU A 118 -23.18 -0.70 14.93
N GLN A 119 -22.20 -1.45 15.41
CA GLN A 119 -22.28 -2.08 16.74
C GLN A 119 -22.41 -1.03 17.85
N GLY A 120 -21.69 0.09 17.73
CA GLY A 120 -21.77 1.20 18.67
C GLY A 120 -23.16 1.85 18.70
N LEU A 121 -23.83 1.99 17.56
CA LEU A 121 -25.23 2.47 17.52
C LEU A 121 -26.18 1.51 18.26
N CYS A 122 -26.00 0.20 18.10
CA CYS A 122 -26.75 -0.79 18.88
C CYS A 122 -26.47 -0.68 20.39
N MET A 123 -25.20 -0.50 20.76
CA MET A 123 -24.82 -0.30 22.17
C MET A 123 -25.37 1.00 22.75
N GLN A 124 -25.46 2.08 21.96
CA GLN A 124 -26.11 3.32 22.37
C GLN A 124 -27.60 3.12 22.63
N ALA A 125 -28.30 2.37 21.78
CA ALA A 125 -29.70 2.01 22.04
C ALA A 125 -29.86 1.24 23.36
N LEU A 126 -28.96 0.29 23.63
CA LEU A 126 -28.93 -0.42 24.93
C LEU A 126 -28.68 0.55 26.09
N GLY A 127 -27.74 1.49 25.94
CA GLY A 127 -27.46 2.52 26.95
C GLY A 127 -28.68 3.39 27.26
N VAL A 128 -29.42 3.79 26.24
CA VAL A 128 -30.69 4.54 26.38
C VAL A 128 -31.71 3.74 27.18
N LEU A 129 -31.87 2.44 26.90
CA LEU A 129 -32.78 1.56 27.65
C LEU A 129 -32.38 1.44 29.13
N ILE A 130 -31.09 1.32 29.42
CA ILE A 130 -30.57 1.30 30.80
C ILE A 130 -30.89 2.62 31.51
N SER A 131 -30.71 3.75 30.81
CA SER A 131 -30.99 5.08 31.36
C SER A 131 -32.48 5.27 31.69
N LEU A 132 -33.37 4.84 30.78
CA LEU A 132 -34.82 4.85 31.01
C LEU A 132 -35.20 4.04 32.26
N ALA A 133 -34.64 2.83 32.41
CA ALA A 133 -34.91 1.97 33.55
C ALA A 133 -34.35 2.51 34.88
N ALA A 134 -33.23 3.23 34.84
CA ALA A 134 -32.53 3.68 36.06
C ALA A 134 -32.96 5.07 36.56
N LEU A 135 -33.39 5.96 35.65
CA LEU A 135 -33.60 7.38 35.96
C LEU A 135 -35.04 7.87 35.79
N ASP A 136 -35.91 7.10 35.12
CA ASP A 136 -37.26 7.53 34.72
C ASP A 136 -37.29 8.99 34.20
N PRO A 137 -36.49 9.30 33.17
CA PRO A 137 -36.21 10.68 32.80
C PRO A 137 -37.45 11.37 32.22
N VAL A 138 -37.70 12.60 32.66
CA VAL A 138 -38.70 13.47 32.03
C VAL A 138 -38.21 13.85 30.63
N VAL A 139 -38.92 13.39 29.61
CA VAL A 139 -38.58 13.66 28.21
C VAL A 139 -38.77 15.14 27.90
N ASN A 140 -37.66 15.82 27.62
CA ASN A 140 -37.65 17.22 27.21
C ASN A 140 -36.90 17.35 25.87
N LEU A 141 -37.66 17.31 24.78
CA LEU A 141 -37.11 17.44 23.43
C LEU A 141 -36.62 18.86 23.12
N HIS A 142 -37.07 19.87 23.89
CA HIS A 142 -36.68 21.25 23.70
C HIS A 142 -35.41 21.54 24.50
N GLY A 143 -34.30 21.78 23.77
CA GLY A 143 -33.04 22.16 24.39
C GLY A 143 -33.06 23.61 24.91
N ASN A 144 -32.43 23.85 26.05
CA ASN A 144 -32.19 25.21 26.54
C ASN A 144 -30.97 25.83 25.82
N MET A 145 -30.92 27.16 25.68
CA MET A 145 -29.80 27.90 25.08
C MET A 145 -28.45 27.53 25.72
N ALA A 146 -28.42 27.33 27.05
CA ALA A 146 -27.21 26.89 27.75
C ALA A 146 -26.71 25.52 27.28
N GLN A 147 -27.62 24.56 27.04
CA GLN A 147 -27.27 23.23 26.52
C GLN A 147 -26.74 23.32 25.08
N ILE A 148 -27.32 24.20 24.26
CA ILE A 148 -26.85 24.44 22.88
C ILE A 148 -25.42 25.00 22.91
N TYR A 149 -25.15 26.03 23.71
CA TYR A 149 -23.81 26.61 23.84
C TYR A 149 -22.79 25.60 24.36
N ALA A 150 -23.19 24.72 25.28
CA ALA A 150 -22.33 23.65 25.80
C ALA A 150 -21.97 22.58 24.74
N CYS A 151 -22.72 22.48 23.64
CA CYS A 151 -22.43 21.54 22.54
C CYS A 151 -21.48 22.14 21.49
N LEU A 152 -21.43 23.47 21.35
CA LEU A 152 -20.64 24.13 20.30
C LEU A 152 -19.15 23.73 20.30
N PRO A 153 -18.45 23.67 21.45
CA PRO A 153 -17.06 23.21 21.48
C PRO A 153 -16.91 21.78 20.98
N VAL A 154 -17.81 20.85 21.37
CA VAL A 154 -17.78 19.45 20.89
C VAL A 154 -17.97 19.42 19.38
N LEU A 155 -19.01 20.11 18.87
CA LEU A 155 -19.39 20.09 17.46
C LEU A 155 -18.31 20.67 16.54
N VAL A 156 -17.51 21.63 17.02
CA VAL A 156 -16.43 22.24 16.23
C VAL A 156 -15.10 21.53 16.44
N THR A 157 -14.67 21.37 17.68
CA THR A 157 -13.28 20.94 17.97
C THR A 157 -13.09 19.44 17.75
N TYR A 158 -14.10 18.61 18.02
CA TYR A 158 -13.96 17.16 17.94
C TYR A 158 -13.84 16.65 16.49
N PRO A 159 -14.69 17.07 15.53
CA PRO A 159 -14.52 16.67 14.13
C PRO A 159 -13.20 17.13 13.54
N ILE A 160 -12.75 18.35 13.85
CA ILE A 160 -11.45 18.88 13.40
C ILE A 160 -10.32 18.00 13.94
N PHE A 161 -10.36 17.65 15.23
CA PHE A 161 -9.34 16.80 15.85
C PHE A 161 -9.29 15.39 15.23
N ILE A 162 -10.45 14.75 15.06
CA ILE A 162 -10.55 13.42 14.43
C ILE A 162 -10.12 13.48 12.95
N GLY A 163 -10.50 14.54 12.22
CA GLY A 163 -10.09 14.77 10.84
C GLY A 163 -8.59 14.93 10.70
N TRP A 164 -7.97 15.75 11.55
CA TRP A 164 -6.52 15.94 11.60
C TRP A 164 -5.79 14.62 11.91
N LEU A 165 -6.23 13.87 12.92
CA LEU A 165 -5.65 12.56 13.24
C LEU A 165 -5.77 11.55 12.08
N SER A 166 -6.92 11.53 11.42
CA SER A 166 -7.15 10.65 10.27
C SER A 166 -6.23 11.01 9.11
N HIS A 167 -6.06 12.30 8.84
CA HIS A 167 -5.14 12.80 7.82
C HIS A 167 -3.68 12.42 8.12
N GLN A 168 -3.22 12.58 9.37
CA GLN A 168 -1.86 12.18 9.79
C GLN A 168 -1.59 10.69 9.57
N VAL A 169 -2.57 9.83 9.85
CA VAL A 169 -2.46 8.39 9.61
C VAL A 169 -2.37 8.09 8.11
N THR A 170 -3.17 8.75 7.29
CA THR A 170 -3.13 8.61 5.82
C THR A 170 -1.77 9.01 5.25
N LEU A 171 -1.19 10.13 5.71
CA LEU A 171 0.13 10.57 5.25
C LEU A 171 1.23 9.55 5.58
N LYS A 172 1.25 9.02 6.81
CA LYS A 172 2.22 7.97 7.21
C LYS A 172 2.07 6.69 6.40
N LEU A 173 0.83 6.29 6.09
CA LEU A 173 0.58 5.12 5.24
C LEU A 173 1.13 5.34 3.82
N TRP A 174 0.98 6.55 3.29
CA TRP A 174 1.49 6.91 1.96
C TRP A 174 3.02 6.89 1.90
N GLU A 175 3.68 7.46 2.92
CA GLU A 175 5.13 7.45 3.05
C GLU A 175 5.69 6.02 3.12
N HIS A 176 5.16 5.18 4.02
CA HIS A 176 5.59 3.79 4.12
C HIS A 176 5.36 3.01 2.82
N ARG A 177 4.23 3.25 2.14
CA ARG A 177 3.95 2.61 0.84
C ARG A 177 4.97 3.03 -0.22
N ASN A 178 5.38 4.30 -0.24
CA ASN A 178 6.38 4.78 -1.18
C ASN A 178 7.78 4.23 -0.89
N ILE A 179 8.15 4.11 0.40
CA ILE A 179 9.41 3.46 0.79
C ILE A 179 9.39 2.00 0.35
N LEU A 180 8.32 1.26 0.65
CA LEU A 180 8.19 -0.14 0.23
C LEU A 180 8.24 -0.29 -1.30
N ARG A 181 7.65 0.63 -2.06
CA ARG A 181 7.77 0.67 -3.52
C ARG A 181 9.21 0.91 -3.98
N LYS A 182 9.93 1.85 -3.37
CA LYS A 182 11.33 2.15 -3.70
C LYS A 182 12.28 1.02 -3.34
N VAL A 183 11.98 0.27 -2.28
CA VAL A 183 12.79 -0.87 -1.81
C VAL A 183 12.36 -2.18 -2.50
N SER A 184 11.23 -2.20 -3.19
CA SER A 184 10.84 -3.34 -4.02
C SER A 184 11.96 -3.60 -5.03
N ARG A 185 12.47 -4.83 -5.09
CA ARG A 185 13.46 -5.26 -6.07
C ARG A 185 12.82 -5.83 -7.33
N THR A 186 11.51 -6.03 -7.33
CA THR A 186 10.77 -6.66 -8.42
C THR A 186 9.78 -5.72 -9.08
N ASP A 187 9.50 -5.98 -10.36
CA ASP A 187 8.43 -5.38 -11.13
C ASP A 187 7.08 -5.99 -10.73
N SER A 188 6.06 -5.13 -10.53
CA SER A 188 4.78 -5.58 -9.97
C SER A 188 3.90 -6.37 -10.94
N LEU A 189 4.13 -6.25 -12.25
CA LEU A 189 3.34 -6.95 -13.27
C LEU A 189 3.92 -8.32 -13.58
N THR A 190 5.25 -8.38 -13.72
CA THR A 190 5.97 -9.56 -14.22
C THR A 190 6.63 -10.37 -13.11
N GLY A 191 6.86 -9.79 -11.93
CA GLY A 191 7.58 -10.45 -10.83
C GLY A 191 9.10 -10.52 -11.02
N LEU A 192 9.61 -10.18 -12.21
CA LEU A 192 11.04 -10.11 -12.53
C LEU A 192 11.73 -8.98 -11.74
N LEU A 193 13.06 -8.92 -11.78
CA LEU A 193 13.78 -7.79 -11.21
C LEU A 193 13.34 -6.49 -11.89
N ASN A 194 13.18 -5.41 -11.12
CA ASN A 194 12.99 -4.10 -11.75
C ASN A 194 14.33 -3.53 -12.23
N HIS A 195 14.26 -2.49 -13.06
CA HIS A 195 15.43 -1.82 -13.63
C HIS A 195 16.55 -1.53 -12.61
N GLY A 196 16.20 -1.00 -11.43
CA GLY A 196 17.18 -0.67 -10.39
C GLY A 196 17.86 -1.92 -9.83
N ALA A 197 17.09 -2.93 -9.45
CA ALA A 197 17.62 -4.16 -8.90
C ALA A 197 18.45 -4.98 -9.90
N TRP A 198 18.07 -4.97 -11.18
CA TRP A 198 18.84 -5.60 -12.25
C TRP A 198 20.16 -4.87 -12.49
N LYS A 199 20.14 -3.53 -12.53
CA LYS A 199 21.35 -2.72 -12.69
C LYS A 199 22.34 -2.90 -11.54
N ASP A 200 21.86 -2.97 -10.30
CA ASP A 200 22.73 -3.28 -9.15
C ASP A 200 23.48 -4.61 -9.34
N LEU A 201 22.80 -5.61 -9.92
CA LEU A 201 23.40 -6.92 -10.17
C LEU A 201 24.33 -6.90 -11.39
N LEU A 202 24.05 -6.08 -12.41
CA LEU A 202 24.96 -5.86 -13.53
C LEU A 202 26.32 -5.34 -13.05
N ASP A 203 26.32 -4.35 -12.15
CA ASP A 203 27.55 -3.79 -11.60
C ASP A 203 28.35 -4.86 -10.81
N LEU A 204 27.65 -5.71 -10.05
CA LEU A 204 28.26 -6.82 -9.32
C LEU A 204 28.84 -7.89 -10.26
N GLU A 205 28.11 -8.26 -11.30
CA GLU A 205 28.53 -9.30 -12.24
C GLU A 205 29.69 -8.82 -13.13
N TYR A 206 29.70 -7.54 -13.50
CA TYR A 206 30.84 -6.92 -14.18
C TYR A 206 32.11 -7.00 -13.32
N ALA A 207 32.01 -6.66 -12.02
CA ALA A 207 33.13 -6.78 -11.09
C ALA A 207 33.57 -8.24 -10.88
N SER A 208 32.63 -9.18 -10.83
CA SER A 208 32.92 -10.62 -10.75
C SER A 208 33.70 -11.10 -11.97
N SER A 209 33.21 -10.77 -13.17
CA SER A 209 33.81 -11.15 -14.46
C SER A 209 35.22 -10.57 -14.62
N GLN A 210 35.44 -9.33 -14.15
CA GLN A 210 36.76 -8.70 -14.15
C GLN A 210 37.78 -9.42 -13.25
N ASN A 211 37.34 -9.93 -12.10
CA ASN A 211 38.23 -10.60 -11.14
C ASN A 211 38.52 -12.05 -11.52
N ALA A 212 37.51 -12.76 -12.02
CA ALA A 212 37.58 -14.20 -12.29
C ALA A 212 37.94 -14.53 -13.75
N TYR A 213 38.01 -13.54 -14.65
CA TYR A 213 38.15 -13.72 -16.10
C TYR A 213 37.10 -14.70 -16.66
N GLN A 214 35.87 -14.63 -16.15
CA GLN A 214 34.75 -15.49 -16.54
C GLN A 214 34.03 -14.94 -17.77
N GLU A 215 33.54 -15.85 -18.61
CA GLU A 215 32.65 -15.50 -19.71
C GLU A 215 31.29 -15.09 -19.15
N CYS A 216 30.82 -13.90 -19.51
CA CYS A 216 29.50 -13.43 -19.15
C CYS A 216 28.92 -12.66 -20.33
N VAL A 217 27.62 -12.80 -20.57
CA VAL A 217 26.91 -12.08 -21.63
C VAL A 217 25.70 -11.39 -21.03
N ILE A 218 25.45 -10.15 -21.45
CA ILE A 218 24.17 -9.50 -21.20
C ILE A 218 23.35 -9.42 -22.46
N ALA A 219 22.04 -9.40 -22.30
CA ALA A 219 21.07 -9.22 -23.36
C ALA A 219 20.08 -8.10 -23.01
N LEU A 220 19.80 -7.24 -23.98
CA LEU A 220 18.67 -6.32 -23.97
C LEU A 220 17.65 -6.80 -24.98
N ILE A 221 16.40 -6.90 -24.56
CA ILE A 221 15.30 -7.50 -25.30
C ILE A 221 14.18 -6.46 -25.38
N ASP A 222 13.66 -6.22 -26.57
CA ASP A 222 12.55 -5.29 -26.80
C ASP A 222 11.43 -5.98 -27.57
N ILE A 223 10.19 -5.72 -27.16
CA ILE A 223 9.02 -6.22 -27.86
C ILE A 223 8.75 -5.35 -29.10
N ASP A 224 8.86 -5.97 -30.27
CA ASP A 224 8.62 -5.27 -31.51
C ASP A 224 7.18 -4.77 -31.60
N HIS A 225 7.02 -3.48 -31.92
CA HIS A 225 5.72 -2.85 -32.14
C HIS A 225 4.76 -2.94 -30.94
N PHE A 226 5.25 -3.02 -29.70
CA PHE A 226 4.41 -3.14 -28.51
C PHE A 226 3.34 -2.05 -28.37
N LYS A 227 3.66 -0.81 -28.77
CA LYS A 227 2.68 0.28 -28.82
C LYS A 227 1.49 -0.05 -29.72
N VAL A 228 1.72 -0.66 -30.88
CA VAL A 228 0.65 -1.07 -31.82
C VAL A 228 -0.22 -2.15 -31.19
N ILE A 229 0.37 -3.08 -30.43
CA ILE A 229 -0.37 -4.11 -29.68
C ILE A 229 -1.31 -3.43 -28.68
N ASN A 230 -0.81 -2.48 -27.89
CA ASN A 230 -1.64 -1.72 -26.93
C ASN A 230 -2.74 -0.92 -27.61
N ASP A 231 -2.42 -0.23 -28.72
CA ASP A 231 -3.36 0.62 -29.43
C ASP A 231 -4.46 -0.22 -30.12
N THR A 232 -4.17 -1.46 -30.52
CA THR A 232 -5.10 -2.34 -31.25
C THR A 232 -5.94 -3.22 -30.32
N TYR A 233 -5.32 -3.82 -29.30
CA TYR A 233 -5.94 -4.83 -28.43
C TYR A 233 -6.19 -4.33 -26.99
N GLY A 234 -5.74 -3.11 -26.68
CA GLY A 234 -5.87 -2.51 -25.36
C GLY A 234 -4.76 -2.91 -24.37
N HIS A 235 -4.57 -2.08 -23.34
CA HIS A 235 -3.51 -2.26 -22.35
C HIS A 235 -3.56 -3.59 -21.59
N LEU A 236 -4.75 -4.14 -21.35
CA LEU A 236 -4.87 -5.44 -20.68
C LEU A 236 -4.24 -6.58 -21.50
N MET A 237 -4.33 -6.49 -22.83
CA MET A 237 -3.67 -7.46 -23.71
C MET A 237 -2.16 -7.24 -23.73
N GLY A 238 -1.71 -5.98 -23.76
CA GLY A 238 -0.28 -5.65 -23.60
C GLY A 238 0.30 -6.21 -22.29
N ASP A 239 -0.43 -6.10 -21.19
CA ASP A 239 -0.04 -6.68 -19.90
C ASP A 239 0.05 -8.21 -19.96
N THR A 240 -0.87 -8.86 -20.68
CA THR A 240 -0.85 -10.33 -20.89
C THR A 240 0.38 -10.76 -21.70
N VAL A 241 0.74 -10.00 -22.74
CA VAL A 241 1.95 -10.24 -23.54
C VAL A 241 3.21 -10.12 -22.68
N LEU A 242 3.30 -9.07 -21.86
CA LEU A 242 4.44 -8.86 -20.95
C LEU A 242 4.58 -10.01 -19.94
N GLN A 243 3.47 -10.49 -19.39
CA GLN A 243 3.47 -11.64 -18.48
C GLN A 243 3.91 -12.92 -19.17
N SER A 244 3.40 -13.19 -20.38
CA SER A 244 3.74 -14.39 -21.15
C SER A 244 5.22 -14.43 -21.54
N ILE A 245 5.80 -13.28 -21.89
CA ILE A 245 7.25 -13.17 -22.16
C ILE A 245 8.07 -13.41 -20.88
N SER A 246 7.59 -12.92 -19.74
CA SER A 246 8.26 -13.11 -18.46
C SER A 246 8.29 -14.59 -18.06
N GLU A 247 7.18 -15.30 -18.26
CA GLU A 247 7.09 -16.75 -18.04
C GLU A 247 8.03 -17.50 -18.98
N ALA A 248 8.03 -17.16 -20.28
CA ALA A 248 8.92 -17.78 -21.25
C ALA A 248 10.40 -17.55 -20.92
N LEU A 249 10.77 -16.36 -20.43
CA LEU A 249 12.12 -16.07 -19.95
C LEU A 249 12.50 -16.97 -18.77
N ILE A 250 11.63 -17.12 -17.78
CA ILE A 250 11.87 -17.96 -16.60
C ILE A 250 11.99 -19.44 -17.00
N GLU A 251 11.17 -19.92 -17.94
CA GLU A 251 11.18 -21.32 -18.37
C GLU A 251 12.38 -21.68 -19.25
N ASN A 252 12.93 -20.71 -20.01
CA ASN A 252 14.01 -20.96 -20.97
C ASN A 252 15.41 -20.66 -20.42
N LEU A 253 15.51 -19.99 -19.27
CA LEU A 253 16.75 -19.58 -18.63
C LEU A 253 16.98 -20.37 -17.32
N ARG A 254 18.21 -20.34 -16.83
CA ARG A 254 18.62 -21.04 -15.61
C ARG A 254 18.32 -20.20 -14.38
N ASP A 255 18.21 -20.84 -13.21
CA ASP A 255 18.07 -20.13 -11.92
C ASP A 255 19.24 -19.16 -11.62
N SER A 256 20.42 -19.41 -12.21
CA SER A 256 21.59 -18.55 -12.11
C SER A 256 21.50 -17.28 -12.96
N ASP A 257 20.63 -17.28 -13.97
CA ASP A 257 20.50 -16.18 -14.92
C ASP A 257 19.65 -15.07 -14.31
N LEU A 258 20.03 -13.82 -14.52
CA LEU A 258 19.41 -12.67 -13.85
C LEU A 258 18.51 -11.93 -14.82
N ILE A 259 17.20 -12.03 -14.58
CA ILE A 259 16.17 -11.53 -15.48
C ILE A 259 15.49 -10.31 -14.88
N GLY A 260 15.46 -9.21 -15.62
CA GLY A 260 14.81 -7.97 -15.25
C GLY A 260 13.89 -7.41 -16.32
N ARG A 261 12.93 -6.59 -15.89
CA ARG A 261 12.17 -5.70 -16.76
C ARG A 261 12.69 -4.28 -16.57
N CYS A 262 13.40 -3.80 -17.58
CA CYS A 262 14.14 -2.53 -17.54
C CYS A 262 13.27 -1.34 -17.99
N GLY A 263 12.21 -1.59 -18.77
CA GLY A 263 11.34 -0.54 -19.31
C GLY A 263 9.89 -1.00 -19.47
N GLY A 264 9.09 -0.22 -20.22
CA GLY A 264 7.69 -0.55 -20.51
C GLY A 264 7.56 -1.88 -21.25
N ASP A 265 8.36 -2.05 -22.29
CA ASP A 265 8.43 -3.17 -23.22
C ASP A 265 9.83 -3.79 -23.33
N GLU A 266 10.73 -3.39 -22.43
CA GLU A 266 12.13 -3.79 -22.44
C GLU A 266 12.45 -4.75 -21.30
N PHE A 267 13.08 -5.86 -21.64
CA PHE A 267 13.63 -6.86 -20.73
C PHE A 267 15.14 -6.90 -20.84
N CYS A 268 15.78 -7.34 -19.76
CA CYS A 268 17.22 -7.33 -19.62
C CYS A 268 17.64 -8.62 -18.91
N VAL A 269 18.68 -9.29 -19.44
CA VAL A 269 19.14 -10.59 -18.96
C VAL A 269 20.66 -10.53 -18.76
N ILE A 270 21.15 -11.12 -17.68
CA ILE A 270 22.56 -11.41 -17.46
C ILE A 270 22.71 -12.92 -17.47
N LEU A 271 23.64 -13.43 -18.27
CA LEU A 271 23.97 -14.84 -18.45
C LEU A 271 25.40 -15.09 -17.96
N PRO A 272 25.59 -15.37 -16.65
CA PRO A 272 26.89 -15.74 -16.11
C PRO A 272 27.41 -17.04 -16.72
N ASP A 273 28.73 -17.21 -16.74
CA ASP A 273 29.42 -18.41 -17.23
C ASP A 273 28.93 -18.87 -18.63
N THR A 274 28.68 -17.91 -19.52
CA THR A 274 28.07 -18.15 -20.83
C THR A 274 28.87 -17.43 -21.92
N SER A 275 29.25 -18.18 -22.95
CA SER A 275 29.94 -17.60 -24.12
C SER A 275 28.95 -16.87 -25.05
N LEU A 276 29.46 -15.95 -25.88
CA LEU A 276 28.63 -15.21 -26.84
C LEU A 276 27.83 -16.15 -27.77
N LEU A 277 28.43 -17.26 -28.19
CA LEU A 277 27.78 -18.25 -29.06
C LEU A 277 26.63 -18.95 -28.33
N GLN A 278 26.86 -19.40 -27.09
CA GLN A 278 25.83 -20.03 -26.27
C GLN A 278 24.68 -19.08 -25.97
N ALA A 279 24.99 -17.82 -25.63
CA ALA A 279 23.98 -16.80 -25.41
C ALA A 279 23.12 -16.57 -26.65
N LYS A 280 23.73 -16.53 -27.85
CA LYS A 280 23.01 -16.41 -29.12
C LYS A 280 22.06 -17.59 -29.35
N GLU A 281 22.49 -18.82 -29.08
CA GLU A 281 21.64 -20.02 -29.21
C GLU A 281 20.45 -19.99 -28.22
N ILE A 282 20.70 -19.66 -26.95
CA ILE A 282 19.67 -19.58 -25.91
C ILE A 282 18.61 -18.53 -26.29
N LEU A 283 19.06 -17.34 -26.69
CA LEU A 283 18.17 -16.22 -26.97
C LEU A 283 17.46 -16.35 -28.32
N GLU A 284 18.04 -17.03 -29.30
CA GLU A 284 17.34 -17.36 -30.54
C GLU A 284 16.22 -18.39 -30.29
N ARG A 285 16.46 -19.38 -29.42
CA ARG A 285 15.41 -20.32 -28.98
C ARG A 285 14.26 -19.59 -28.28
N LEU A 286 14.58 -18.67 -27.36
CA LEU A 286 13.58 -17.83 -26.70
C LEU A 286 12.78 -17.00 -27.72
N ARG A 287 13.47 -16.35 -28.66
CA ARG A 287 12.83 -15.54 -29.71
C ARG A 287 11.84 -16.36 -30.53
N LEU A 288 12.25 -17.55 -30.98
CA LEU A 288 11.40 -18.46 -31.73
C LEU A 288 10.18 -18.93 -30.91
N ALA A 289 10.38 -19.26 -29.63
CA ALA A 289 9.28 -19.67 -28.75
C ALA A 289 8.22 -18.56 -28.58
N ILE A 290 8.63 -17.29 -28.52
CA ILE A 290 7.71 -16.15 -28.46
C ILE A 290 7.01 -15.90 -29.79
N ASP A 291 7.71 -16.02 -30.92
CA ASP A 291 7.16 -15.85 -32.28
C ASP A 291 6.09 -16.91 -32.63
N GLU A 292 6.25 -18.11 -32.05
CA GLU A 292 5.32 -19.24 -32.17
C GLU A 292 4.17 -19.18 -31.15
N MET A 293 4.26 -18.32 -30.12
CA MET A 293 3.23 -18.22 -29.08
C MET A 293 1.89 -17.75 -29.67
N THR A 294 0.80 -18.34 -29.18
CA THR A 294 -0.57 -18.00 -29.60
C THR A 294 -1.39 -17.55 -28.41
N TYR A 295 -2.16 -16.48 -28.59
CA TYR A 295 -2.98 -15.89 -27.54
C TYR A 295 -4.44 -16.29 -27.75
N THR A 296 -5.04 -17.03 -26.80
CA THR A 296 -6.36 -17.65 -26.97
C THR A 296 -7.48 -16.66 -27.32
N LEU A 297 -7.39 -15.42 -26.82
CA LEU A 297 -8.38 -14.37 -27.07
C LEU A 297 -8.15 -13.64 -28.41
N HIS A 298 -6.93 -13.66 -28.96
CA HIS A 298 -6.54 -13.00 -30.21
C HIS A 298 -5.54 -13.88 -30.97
N CYS A 299 -6.05 -14.87 -31.70
CA CYS A 299 -5.22 -15.86 -32.42
C CYS A 299 -4.40 -15.26 -33.58
N ASP A 300 -4.74 -14.04 -34.00
CA ASP A 300 -4.05 -13.25 -35.03
C ASP A 300 -2.91 -12.39 -34.47
N LEU A 301 -2.83 -12.23 -33.14
CA LEU A 301 -1.76 -11.48 -32.50
C LEU A 301 -0.43 -12.21 -32.68
N LYS A 302 0.51 -11.55 -33.36
CA LYS A 302 1.91 -11.97 -33.50
C LYS A 302 2.82 -11.04 -32.71
N VAL A 303 3.67 -11.63 -31.89
CA VAL A 303 4.62 -10.94 -31.04
C VAL A 303 6.02 -11.41 -31.42
N SER A 304 6.92 -10.47 -31.70
CA SER A 304 8.32 -10.76 -31.98
C SER A 304 9.24 -9.94 -31.09
N LEU A 305 10.48 -10.39 -30.94
CA LEU A 305 11.48 -9.76 -30.10
C LEU A 305 12.70 -9.34 -30.93
N SER A 306 13.18 -8.13 -30.68
CA SER A 306 14.51 -7.70 -31.07
C SER A 306 15.44 -7.85 -29.86
N ILE A 307 16.59 -8.51 -30.05
CA ILE A 307 17.51 -8.84 -28.95
C ILE A 307 18.93 -8.38 -29.31
N GLY A 308 19.52 -7.55 -28.47
CA GLY A 308 20.93 -7.16 -28.53
C GLY A 308 21.74 -7.85 -27.45
N ILE A 309 22.82 -8.54 -27.82
CA ILE A 309 23.70 -9.24 -26.88
C ILE A 309 25.11 -8.65 -26.88
N ALA A 310 25.75 -8.57 -25.71
CA ALA A 310 27.15 -8.18 -25.59
C ALA A 310 27.89 -9.08 -24.60
N ALA A 311 29.02 -9.65 -25.03
CA ALA A 311 29.91 -10.38 -24.14
C ALA A 311 30.77 -9.42 -23.33
N TYR A 312 31.08 -9.81 -22.10
CA TYR A 312 32.09 -9.14 -21.29
C TYR A 312 33.44 -9.15 -22.01
N SER A 313 34.16 -8.03 -21.91
CA SER A 313 35.51 -7.85 -22.43
C SER A 313 36.30 -7.02 -21.42
N PRO A 314 37.55 -7.40 -21.11
CA PRO A 314 38.42 -6.64 -20.21
C PRO A 314 38.78 -5.24 -20.75
N GLU A 315 38.53 -4.98 -22.04
CA GLU A 315 38.75 -3.66 -22.67
C GLU A 315 37.67 -2.64 -22.29
N MET A 316 36.49 -3.10 -21.83
CA MET A 316 35.42 -2.21 -21.41
C MET A 316 35.71 -1.65 -20.01
N PRO A 317 35.66 -0.31 -19.81
CA PRO A 317 36.11 0.32 -18.56
C PRO A 317 35.12 0.17 -17.39
N ASP A 318 33.83 -0.03 -17.68
CA ASP A 318 32.79 -0.20 -16.66
C ASP A 318 31.57 -0.97 -17.20
N ALA A 319 30.65 -1.32 -16.28
CA ALA A 319 29.38 -1.96 -16.60
C ALA A 319 28.48 -1.12 -17.52
N SER A 320 28.60 0.21 -17.48
CA SER A 320 27.82 1.12 -18.34
C SER A 320 28.24 1.01 -19.80
N SER A 321 29.53 0.86 -20.05
CA SER A 321 30.10 0.61 -21.38
C SER A 321 29.66 -0.74 -21.95
N TRP A 322 29.59 -1.76 -21.08
CA TRP A 322 29.06 -3.08 -21.45
C TRP A 322 27.58 -3.02 -21.82
N LEU A 323 26.77 -2.35 -21.02
CA LEU A 323 25.36 -2.10 -21.31
C LEU A 323 25.19 -1.33 -22.64
N HIS A 324 26.05 -0.36 -22.90
CA HIS A 324 26.03 0.43 -24.14
C HIS A 324 26.30 -0.43 -25.39
N GLU A 325 27.20 -1.41 -25.32
CA GLU A 325 27.42 -2.34 -26.43
C GLU A 325 26.21 -3.24 -26.70
N ALA A 326 25.50 -3.67 -25.65
CA ALA A 326 24.25 -4.42 -25.81
C ALA A 326 23.13 -3.56 -26.43
N ASP A 327 23.07 -2.28 -26.07
CA ASP A 327 22.12 -1.31 -26.64
C ASP A 327 22.39 -1.05 -28.14
N LYS A 328 23.67 -0.88 -28.52
CA LYS A 328 24.06 -0.80 -29.95
C LYS A 328 23.63 -2.05 -30.72
N ALA A 329 23.84 -3.22 -30.14
CA ALA A 329 23.42 -4.49 -30.74
C ALA A 329 21.88 -4.58 -30.87
N LEU A 330 21.13 -4.10 -29.86
CA LEU A 330 19.67 -4.06 -29.92
C LEU A 330 19.19 -3.10 -31.01
N TYR A 331 19.82 -1.93 -31.14
CA TYR A 331 19.56 -1.00 -32.23
C TYR A 331 19.85 -1.63 -33.59
N LEU A 332 20.93 -2.41 -33.72
CA LEU A 332 21.23 -3.16 -34.93
C LEU A 332 20.12 -4.20 -35.25
N ALA A 333 19.64 -4.93 -34.25
CA ALA A 333 18.52 -5.86 -34.43
C ALA A 333 17.26 -5.14 -34.95
N LYS A 334 16.91 -4.00 -34.34
CA LYS A 334 15.74 -3.19 -34.73
C LYS A 334 15.86 -2.59 -36.13
N SER A 335 17.05 -2.08 -36.49
CA SER A 335 17.29 -1.40 -37.78
C SER A 335 17.45 -2.37 -38.95
N THR A 336 17.89 -3.60 -38.72
CA THR A 336 18.11 -4.60 -39.78
C THR A 336 16.88 -5.46 -40.09
N GLY A 337 15.73 -5.17 -39.48
CA GLY A 337 14.46 -5.81 -39.81
C GLY A 337 13.74 -6.47 -38.63
N ARG A 338 14.18 -6.24 -37.39
CA ARG A 338 13.56 -6.78 -36.16
C ARG A 338 13.54 -8.31 -36.11
N ASN A 339 12.84 -8.87 -35.12
CA ASN A 339 12.66 -10.31 -34.91
C ASN A 339 13.98 -11.11 -35.04
N ARG A 340 15.01 -10.71 -34.29
CA ARG A 340 16.35 -11.33 -34.35
C ARG A 340 17.20 -11.05 -33.13
N VAL A 341 18.22 -11.89 -32.97
CA VAL A 341 19.36 -11.64 -32.08
C VAL A 341 20.51 -11.02 -32.88
N ALA A 342 21.08 -9.92 -32.38
CA ALA A 342 22.27 -9.28 -32.94
C ALA A 342 23.34 -9.05 -31.87
N SER A 343 24.60 -9.04 -32.29
CA SER A 343 25.77 -8.74 -31.45
C SER A 343 26.62 -7.64 -32.09
N PRO A 344 27.55 -7.00 -31.36
CA PRO A 344 28.48 -6.02 -31.94
C PRO A 344 29.28 -6.56 -33.13
N GLN A 345 29.52 -7.88 -33.19
CA GLN A 345 30.23 -8.55 -34.29
C GLN A 345 29.41 -8.62 -35.57
N ASP A 346 28.08 -8.50 -35.49
CA ASP A 346 27.17 -8.54 -36.64
C ASP A 346 27.04 -7.16 -37.34
N ALA A 347 27.71 -6.11 -36.83
CA ALA A 347 27.62 -4.76 -37.39
C ALA A 347 28.28 -4.68 -38.79
N PRO A 348 27.60 -4.08 -39.80
CA PRO A 348 28.20 -3.80 -41.10
C PRO A 348 29.49 -2.97 -40.97
N PRO A 349 30.49 -3.16 -41.86
CA PRO A 349 31.78 -2.45 -41.80
C PRO A 349 31.67 -0.92 -41.69
N GLU A 350 30.61 -0.33 -42.26
CA GLU A 350 30.35 1.12 -42.26
C GLU A 350 29.92 1.67 -40.89
N LEU A 351 29.35 0.84 -40.00
CA LEU A 351 28.92 1.22 -38.66
C LEU A 351 30.02 1.03 -37.59
N GLN A 352 31.03 0.19 -37.87
CA GLN A 352 32.19 -0.01 -36.99
C GLN A 352 33.11 1.24 -36.95
N SER A 353 33.16 2.03 -38.04
CA SER A 353 34.00 3.23 -38.13
C SER A 353 33.50 4.46 -37.36
N LEU A 354 32.24 4.49 -36.94
CA LEU A 354 31.68 5.60 -36.16
C LEU A 354 31.95 5.48 -34.64
N GLY A 355 32.37 4.30 -34.17
CA GLY A 355 32.70 4.06 -32.76
C GLY A 355 34.17 4.29 -32.37
N ALA A 356 35.06 4.51 -33.34
CA ALA A 356 36.50 4.66 -33.09
C ALA A 356 36.97 6.13 -32.90
N GLN A 357 36.05 7.10 -32.81
CA GLN A 357 36.37 8.53 -32.67
C GLN A 357 35.51 9.29 -31.63
N ALA A 358 34.91 8.61 -30.65
CA ALA A 358 34.20 9.26 -29.55
C ALA A 358 34.92 9.07 -28.21
#